data_AF-S4MU05-F1
#
_entry.id   AF-S4MU05-F1
#
_cell.length_a   1.000
_cell.length_b   1.000
_cell.length_c   1.000
_cell.angle_alpha   90.00
_cell.angle_beta   90.00
_cell.angle_gamma   90.00
#
_symmetry.space_group_name_H-M   'P 1'
#
loop_
_entity.id
_entity.type
_entity.pdbx_description
1 polymer ?
#
loop_
_entity_poly.entity_id
_entity_poly.type
_entity_poly.pdbx_seq_one_letter_code
_entity_poly.pdbx_strand_id
1 'polypeptide(L)'
;MVVADDLFKALADPTRRTILDELTEKSGQTLFEICSRLSMKHQLGISRQAVSQHLAVLEAAGLVETRREGRYKFHELNTAPLRQITERWLVADTSGPEKSTPMKIHLTSVFVDDQAKAEHFYTEILGFVKKHDVPVGEKDRWLTVVSPDEPDGTELLLEPAGHPAVKTFRDALVEEGIPLAQFAVDDVKAEYQRLRGLGVRFTQEPLEMGPVTTAVFDDSCGNLIQIATKPQ
;
A
#
# COMPACT_ATOMS: atom_id res chain seq x y z
N MET A 1 13.22 -4.83 -37.91
CA MET A 1 12.06 -4.46 -37.07
C MET A 1 11.20 -5.71 -36.98
N VAL A 2 11.12 -6.34 -35.81
CA VAL A 2 10.25 -7.52 -35.62
C VAL A 2 8.81 -7.06 -35.85
N VAL A 3 8.10 -7.69 -36.77
CA VAL A 3 6.69 -7.37 -37.01
C VAL A 3 5.90 -7.94 -35.84
N ALA A 4 4.99 -7.16 -35.22
CA ALA A 4 4.23 -7.59 -34.05
C ALA A 4 3.54 -8.96 -34.23
N ASP A 5 3.15 -9.30 -35.47
CA ASP A 5 2.56 -10.58 -35.84
C ASP A 5 3.51 -11.78 -35.62
N ASP A 6 4.82 -11.61 -35.85
CA ASP A 6 5.83 -12.66 -35.61
C ASP A 6 6.01 -12.95 -34.12
N LEU A 7 5.87 -11.91 -33.29
CA LEU A 7 5.97 -12.00 -31.83
C LEU A 7 4.78 -12.78 -31.24
N PHE A 8 3.55 -12.46 -31.68
CA PHE A 8 2.36 -13.20 -31.22
C PHE A 8 2.38 -14.67 -31.68
N LYS A 9 2.78 -14.94 -32.93
CA LYS A 9 2.95 -16.32 -33.42
C LYS A 9 4.02 -17.07 -32.63
N ALA A 10 5.12 -16.43 -32.28
CA ALA A 10 6.16 -17.03 -31.46
C ALA A 10 5.64 -17.38 -30.05
N LEU A 11 4.80 -16.55 -29.44
CA LEU A 11 4.26 -16.81 -28.09
C LEU A 11 3.05 -17.74 -28.05
N ALA A 12 2.34 -17.94 -29.16
CA ALA A 12 1.12 -18.75 -29.21
C ALA A 12 1.34 -20.23 -28.83
N ASP A 13 2.55 -20.74 -29.01
CA ASP A 13 2.90 -22.13 -28.72
C ASP A 13 3.30 -22.32 -27.24
N PRO A 14 2.66 -23.26 -26.53
CA PRO A 14 2.93 -23.49 -25.11
C PRO A 14 4.37 -23.93 -24.84
N THR A 15 4.98 -24.73 -25.71
CA THR A 15 6.37 -25.18 -25.54
C THR A 15 7.35 -24.02 -25.67
N ARG A 16 7.09 -23.08 -26.59
CA ARG A 16 7.91 -21.84 -26.68
C ARG A 16 7.81 -21.01 -25.42
N ARG A 17 6.62 -20.87 -24.82
CA ARG A 17 6.44 -20.19 -23.53
C ARG A 17 7.20 -20.89 -22.41
N THR A 18 7.12 -22.22 -22.31
CA THR A 18 7.89 -22.99 -21.32
C THR A 18 9.40 -22.83 -21.49
N ILE A 19 9.91 -22.76 -22.72
CA ILE A 19 11.34 -22.48 -22.96
C ILE A 19 11.72 -21.09 -22.43
N LEU A 20 10.88 -20.07 -22.64
CA LEU A 20 11.12 -18.72 -22.12
C LEU A 20 11.06 -18.67 -20.59
N ASP A 21 10.14 -19.42 -19.97
CA ASP A 21 10.07 -19.56 -18.51
C ASP A 21 11.38 -20.14 -17.94
N GLU A 22 11.91 -21.20 -18.57
CA GLU A 22 13.19 -21.79 -18.16
C GLU A 22 14.37 -20.84 -18.34
N LEU A 23 14.38 -20.02 -19.40
CA LEU A 23 15.39 -18.98 -19.62
C LEU A 23 15.25 -17.80 -18.66
N THR A 24 14.04 -17.53 -18.16
CA THR A 24 13.79 -16.53 -17.12
C THR A 24 14.36 -16.98 -15.79
N GLU A 25 14.15 -18.25 -15.42
CA GLU A 25 14.66 -18.81 -14.17
C GLU A 25 16.18 -18.98 -14.18
N LYS A 26 16.78 -19.34 -15.32
CA LYS A 26 18.22 -19.45 -15.49
C LYS A 26 18.62 -18.88 -16.84
N SER A 27 19.24 -17.71 -16.86
CA SER A 27 19.78 -17.14 -18.10
C SER A 27 21.05 -17.86 -18.55
N GLY A 28 21.39 -17.73 -19.84
CA GLY A 28 22.65 -18.19 -20.40
C GLY A 28 22.76 -19.71 -20.46
N GLN A 29 21.73 -20.38 -20.99
CA GLN A 29 21.69 -21.84 -21.05
C GLN A 29 22.04 -22.40 -22.43
N THR A 30 22.74 -23.54 -22.43
CA THR A 30 22.96 -24.32 -23.64
C THR A 30 21.70 -25.09 -24.06
N LEU A 31 21.63 -25.48 -25.33
CA LEU A 31 20.54 -26.35 -25.82
C LEU A 31 20.40 -27.64 -25.00
N PHE A 32 21.51 -28.20 -24.52
CA PHE A 32 21.49 -29.40 -23.69
C PHE A 32 20.82 -29.13 -22.34
N GLU A 33 21.20 -28.06 -21.64
CA GLU A 33 20.61 -27.69 -20.35
C GLU A 33 19.10 -27.41 -20.48
N ILE A 34 18.68 -26.69 -21.53
CA ILE A 34 17.27 -26.42 -21.80
C ILE A 34 16.51 -27.74 -21.99
N CYS A 35 17.01 -28.66 -22.83
CA CYS A 35 16.38 -29.97 -23.02
C CYS A 35 16.29 -30.77 -21.71
N SER A 36 17.36 -30.77 -20.90
CA SER A 36 17.38 -31.46 -19.61
C SER A 36 16.32 -30.91 -18.65
N ARG A 37 16.15 -29.58 -18.58
CA ARG A 37 15.16 -28.94 -17.69
C ARG A 37 13.73 -29.15 -18.16
N LEU A 38 13.46 -29.07 -19.47
CA LEU A 38 12.15 -29.38 -20.03
C LEU A 38 11.71 -30.82 -19.70
N SER A 39 12.62 -31.79 -19.81
CA SER A 39 12.33 -33.18 -19.47
C SER A 39 12.16 -33.40 -17.96
N MET A 40 13.02 -32.83 -17.12
CA MET A 40 12.99 -33.09 -15.67
C MET A 40 11.87 -32.35 -14.95
N LYS A 41 11.67 -31.06 -15.27
CA LYS A 41 10.77 -30.18 -14.53
C LYS A 41 9.34 -30.18 -15.10
N HIS A 42 9.23 -30.21 -16.42
CA HIS A 42 7.93 -30.12 -17.12
C HIS A 42 7.46 -31.45 -17.72
N GLN A 43 8.24 -32.53 -17.55
CA GLN A 43 7.99 -33.85 -18.12
C GLN A 43 7.72 -33.81 -19.65
N LEU A 44 8.30 -32.85 -20.35
CA LEU A 44 8.15 -32.68 -21.79
C LEU A 44 9.15 -33.57 -22.54
N GLY A 45 8.67 -34.68 -23.08
CA GLY A 45 9.45 -35.62 -23.90
C GLY A 45 9.75 -35.12 -25.32
N ILE A 46 10.23 -33.88 -25.45
CA ILE A 46 10.51 -33.24 -26.74
C ILE A 46 11.93 -33.55 -27.22
N SER A 47 12.08 -33.80 -28.52
CA SER A 47 13.40 -34.06 -29.11
C SER A 47 14.27 -32.80 -29.12
N ARG A 48 15.59 -32.98 -29.02
CA ARG A 48 16.56 -31.87 -29.13
C ARG A 48 16.39 -31.06 -30.42
N GLN A 49 16.05 -31.73 -31.53
CA GLN A 49 15.81 -31.07 -32.81
C GLN A 49 14.56 -30.17 -32.76
N ALA A 50 13.49 -30.64 -32.14
CA ALA A 50 12.27 -29.85 -31.97
C ALA A 50 12.52 -28.65 -31.04
N VAL A 51 13.25 -28.82 -29.92
CA VAL A 51 13.67 -27.68 -29.07
C VAL A 51 14.51 -26.67 -29.86
N SER A 52 15.43 -27.14 -30.70
CA SER A 52 16.23 -26.27 -31.58
C SER A 52 15.36 -25.49 -32.56
N GLN A 53 14.28 -26.08 -33.10
CA GLN A 53 13.34 -25.38 -33.98
C GLN A 53 12.54 -24.31 -33.23
N HIS A 54 12.07 -24.62 -32.01
CA HIS A 54 11.41 -23.64 -31.15
C HIS A 54 12.32 -22.46 -30.81
N LEU A 55 13.58 -22.71 -30.46
CA LEU A 55 14.58 -21.66 -30.22
C LEU A 55 14.85 -20.81 -31.46
N ALA A 56 14.88 -21.40 -32.66
CA ALA A 56 15.04 -20.64 -33.89
C ALA A 56 13.87 -19.69 -34.15
N VAL A 57 12.63 -20.11 -33.86
CA VAL A 57 11.44 -19.24 -33.96
C VAL A 57 11.49 -18.11 -32.94
N LEU A 58 11.90 -18.41 -31.70
CA LEU A 58 12.05 -17.41 -30.64
C LEU A 58 13.18 -16.40 -30.96
N GLU A 59 14.30 -16.86 -31.51
CA GLU A 59 15.41 -16.02 -31.96
C GLU A 59 14.99 -15.12 -33.13
N ALA A 60 14.24 -15.65 -34.10
CA ALA A 60 13.69 -14.85 -35.21
C ALA A 60 12.70 -13.77 -34.74
N ALA A 61 11.92 -14.06 -33.70
CA ALA A 61 11.02 -13.09 -33.06
C ALA A 61 11.74 -12.11 -32.11
N GLY A 62 13.06 -12.25 -31.93
CA GLY A 62 13.86 -11.43 -31.02
C GLY A 62 13.62 -11.71 -29.54
N LEU A 63 12.89 -12.78 -29.19
CA LEU A 63 12.61 -13.18 -27.82
C LEU A 63 13.76 -13.94 -27.17
N VAL A 64 14.69 -14.46 -27.96
CA VAL A 64 15.90 -15.14 -27.48
C VAL A 64 17.11 -14.54 -28.19
N GLU A 65 18.08 -14.09 -27.40
CA GLU A 65 19.40 -13.73 -27.87
C GLU A 65 20.39 -14.86 -27.65
N THR A 66 21.39 -14.93 -28.51
CA THR A 66 22.36 -16.02 -28.46
C THR A 66 23.78 -15.52 -28.51
N ARG A 67 24.62 -16.09 -27.65
CA ARG A 67 26.06 -15.84 -27.61
C ARG A 67 26.84 -17.13 -27.78
N ARG A 68 27.99 -17.05 -28.45
CA ARG A 68 28.89 -18.20 -28.67
C ARG A 68 30.17 -18.02 -27.86
N GLU A 69 30.49 -19.03 -27.07
CA GLU A 69 31.77 -19.13 -26.37
C GLU A 69 32.38 -20.50 -26.64
N GLY A 70 33.48 -20.50 -27.39
CA GLY A 70 34.10 -21.73 -27.88
C GLY A 70 33.12 -22.55 -28.72
N ARG A 71 32.84 -23.78 -28.28
CA ARG A 71 31.93 -24.72 -28.97
C ARG A 71 30.47 -24.62 -28.53
N TYR A 72 30.17 -23.79 -27.53
CA TYR A 72 28.84 -23.70 -26.94
C TYR A 72 28.08 -22.48 -27.46
N LYS A 73 26.78 -22.66 -27.71
CA LYS A 73 25.82 -21.59 -28.00
C LYS A 73 24.90 -21.48 -26.78
N PHE A 74 24.94 -20.33 -26.13
CA PHE A 74 24.11 -19.97 -24.98
C PHE A 74 22.91 -19.14 -25.45
N HIS A 75 21.78 -19.33 -24.78
CA HIS A 75 20.51 -18.69 -25.08
C HIS A 75 20.07 -17.90 -23.86
N GLU A 76 19.62 -16.67 -24.10
CA GLU A 76 19.20 -15.72 -23.07
C GLU A 76 17.86 -15.12 -23.50
N LEU A 77 16.96 -14.90 -22.54
CA LEU A 77 15.68 -14.24 -22.81
C LEU A 77 15.92 -12.77 -23.14
N ASN A 78 15.35 -12.29 -24.24
CA ASN A 78 15.25 -10.87 -24.54
C ASN A 78 13.79 -10.43 -24.48
N THR A 79 13.46 -9.59 -23.49
CA THR A 79 12.11 -9.05 -23.30
C THR A 79 11.87 -7.71 -24.00
N ALA A 80 12.89 -7.13 -24.64
CA ALA A 80 12.77 -5.84 -25.31
C ALA A 80 11.62 -5.79 -26.35
N PRO A 81 11.39 -6.83 -27.19
CA PRO A 81 10.26 -6.82 -28.13
C PRO A 81 8.89 -6.80 -27.44
N LEU A 82 8.78 -7.35 -26.23
CA LEU A 82 7.53 -7.37 -25.46
C LEU A 82 7.13 -5.98 -24.98
N ARG A 83 8.10 -5.08 -24.72
CA ARG A 83 7.81 -3.70 -24.29
C ARG A 83 6.97 -2.94 -25.31
N GLN A 84 7.13 -3.23 -26.60
CA GLN A 84 6.31 -2.62 -27.65
C GLN A 84 4.85 -3.08 -27.60
N ILE A 85 4.57 -4.30 -27.11
CA ILE A 85 3.19 -4.74 -26.85
C ILE A 85 2.64 -4.01 -25.63
N THR A 86 3.44 -3.88 -24.56
CA THR A 86 3.00 -3.20 -23.34
C THR A 86 2.74 -1.71 -23.59
N GLU A 87 3.62 -1.01 -24.28
CA GLU A 87 3.44 0.42 -24.62
C GLU A 87 2.23 0.66 -25.52
N ARG A 88 1.85 -0.33 -26.35
CA ARG A 88 0.75 -0.19 -27.31
C ARG A 88 -0.64 -0.48 -26.73
N TRP A 89 -0.74 -1.38 -25.75
CA TRP A 89 -2.04 -1.90 -25.29
C TRP A 89 -2.20 -2.00 -23.76
N LEU A 90 -1.12 -1.98 -22.98
CA LEU A 90 -1.25 -1.87 -21.52
C LEU A 90 -1.56 -0.40 -21.19
N VAL A 91 -2.85 -0.12 -21.05
CA VAL A 91 -3.31 0.96 -20.16
C VAL A 91 -2.68 0.67 -18.80
N ALA A 92 -2.13 1.69 -18.12
CA ALA A 92 -1.51 1.53 -16.81
C ALA A 92 -2.43 0.71 -15.91
N ASP A 93 -2.02 -0.54 -15.67
CA ASP A 93 -2.75 -1.46 -14.83
C ASP A 93 -2.51 -1.01 -13.39
N THR A 94 -3.46 -0.26 -12.84
CA THR A 94 -3.53 0.01 -11.39
C THR A 94 -3.96 -1.24 -10.61
N SER A 95 -4.06 -2.41 -11.25
CA SER A 95 -4.54 -3.66 -10.68
C SER A 95 -3.70 -4.87 -11.13
N GLY A 96 -2.40 -4.84 -10.82
CA GLY A 96 -1.61 -6.08 -10.72
C GLY A 96 -2.25 -7.06 -9.72
N PRO A 97 -1.84 -8.35 -9.70
CA PRO A 97 -2.49 -9.37 -8.88
C PRO A 97 -2.49 -8.89 -7.43
N GLU A 98 -3.68 -8.74 -6.83
CA GLU A 98 -3.84 -8.34 -5.45
C GLU A 98 -2.94 -9.23 -4.59
N LYS A 99 -1.79 -8.70 -4.17
CA LYS A 99 -1.26 -9.08 -2.87
C LYS A 99 -2.40 -8.76 -1.93
N SER A 100 -3.11 -9.78 -1.46
CA SER A 100 -4.06 -9.66 -0.36
C SER A 100 -3.33 -8.93 0.76
N THR A 101 -3.49 -7.61 0.82
CA THR A 101 -2.92 -6.83 1.90
C THR A 101 -3.59 -7.33 3.17
N PRO A 102 -2.83 -7.73 4.20
CA PRO A 102 -3.43 -8.17 5.45
C PRO A 102 -4.38 -7.08 5.97
N MET A 103 -5.39 -7.48 6.74
CA MET A 103 -6.36 -6.55 7.34
C MET A 103 -5.63 -5.37 8.00
N LYS A 104 -6.05 -4.14 7.63
CA LYS A 104 -5.53 -2.89 8.19
C LYS A 104 -6.68 -2.09 8.79
N ILE A 105 -6.41 -1.35 9.85
CA ILE A 105 -7.33 -0.33 10.33
C ILE A 105 -7.23 0.83 9.35
N HIS A 106 -8.22 0.99 8.48
CA HIS A 106 -8.25 2.09 7.51
C HIS A 106 -8.91 3.34 8.08
N LEU A 107 -9.95 3.15 8.90
CA LEU A 107 -10.79 4.21 9.45
C LEU A 107 -11.07 3.92 10.93
N THR A 108 -11.01 4.95 11.75
CA THR A 108 -11.50 4.95 13.14
C THR A 108 -12.26 6.25 13.40
N SER A 109 -13.14 6.27 14.41
CA SER A 109 -14.02 7.42 14.66
C SER A 109 -13.75 8.07 16.02
N VAL A 110 -13.88 9.39 16.06
CA VAL A 110 -14.17 10.16 17.28
C VAL A 110 -15.51 10.85 17.07
N PHE A 111 -16.44 10.63 17.98
CA PHE A 111 -17.73 11.30 17.95
C PHE A 111 -17.59 12.75 18.39
N VAL A 112 -18.24 13.68 17.69
CA VAL A 112 -18.15 15.13 17.93
C VAL A 112 -19.54 15.77 17.98
N ASP A 113 -19.69 16.75 18.87
CA ASP A 113 -20.96 17.47 19.05
C ASP A 113 -21.27 18.42 17.88
N ASP A 114 -20.23 19.00 17.28
CA ASP A 114 -20.30 19.94 16.17
C ASP A 114 -19.13 19.69 15.21
N GLN A 115 -19.43 19.26 13.97
CA GLN A 115 -18.40 18.92 12.99
C GLN A 115 -17.63 20.13 12.45
N ALA A 116 -18.19 21.34 12.48
CA ALA A 116 -17.47 22.54 12.03
C ALA A 116 -16.46 22.98 13.09
N LYS A 117 -16.86 22.92 14.37
CA LYS A 117 -15.95 23.12 15.50
C LYS A 117 -14.84 22.07 15.53
N ALA A 118 -15.20 20.81 15.32
CA ALA A 118 -14.25 19.71 15.27
C ALA A 118 -13.26 19.85 14.12
N GLU A 119 -13.71 20.22 12.92
CA GLU A 119 -12.82 20.50 11.79
C GLU A 119 -11.74 21.51 12.19
N HIS A 120 -12.14 22.68 12.72
CA HIS A 120 -11.21 23.71 13.15
C HIS A 120 -10.24 23.22 14.23
N PHE A 121 -10.74 22.52 15.26
CA PHE A 121 -9.90 22.04 16.35
C PHE A 121 -8.88 21.00 15.86
N TYR A 122 -9.32 20.00 15.11
CA TYR A 122 -8.46 18.92 14.66
C TYR A 122 -7.48 19.36 13.56
N THR A 123 -7.82 20.36 12.73
CA THR A 123 -6.89 20.88 11.72
C THR A 123 -6.02 22.01 12.24
N GLU A 124 -6.61 23.11 12.71
CA GLU A 124 -5.87 24.35 13.01
C GLU A 124 -5.14 24.28 14.36
N ILE A 125 -5.67 23.53 15.33
CA ILE A 125 -5.07 23.41 16.67
C ILE A 125 -4.17 22.18 16.76
N LEU A 126 -4.70 21.00 16.43
CA LEU A 126 -3.93 19.75 16.49
C LEU A 126 -2.98 19.56 15.31
N GLY A 127 -3.24 20.17 14.15
CA GLY A 127 -2.35 20.09 12.99
C GLY A 127 -2.63 18.91 12.05
N PHE A 128 -3.75 18.20 12.20
CA PHE A 128 -4.14 17.18 11.22
C PHE A 128 -4.56 17.82 9.89
N VAL A 129 -4.51 17.04 8.81
CA VAL A 129 -4.90 17.50 7.49
C VAL A 129 -6.27 16.93 7.14
N LYS A 130 -7.19 17.78 6.68
CA LYS A 130 -8.49 17.33 6.18
C LYS A 130 -8.30 16.47 4.93
N LYS A 131 -8.86 15.25 4.93
CA LYS A 131 -8.78 14.30 3.81
C LYS A 131 -10.08 14.28 3.02
N HIS A 132 -11.20 14.08 3.68
CA HIS A 132 -12.53 14.07 3.06
C HIS A 132 -13.49 15.02 3.78
N ASP A 133 -14.38 15.64 3.02
CA ASP A 133 -15.44 16.53 3.50
C ASP A 133 -16.60 16.45 2.51
N VAL A 134 -17.45 15.44 2.70
CA VAL A 134 -18.55 15.13 1.79
C VAL A 134 -19.87 15.18 2.55
N PRO A 135 -20.88 15.95 2.12
CA PRO A 135 -22.19 15.94 2.76
C PRO A 135 -22.82 14.54 2.76
N VAL A 136 -23.35 14.12 3.91
CA VAL A 136 -24.08 12.85 4.09
C VAL A 136 -25.40 13.15 4.79
N GLY A 137 -26.51 12.97 4.09
CA GLY A 137 -27.83 13.38 4.60
C GLY A 137 -28.00 14.90 4.62
N GLU A 138 -28.93 15.39 5.44
CA GLU A 138 -29.30 16.81 5.45
C GLU A 138 -28.34 17.70 6.25
N LYS A 139 -27.69 17.16 7.29
CA LYS A 139 -26.93 17.94 8.27
C LYS A 139 -25.51 17.42 8.54
N ASP A 140 -25.26 16.15 8.24
CA ASP A 140 -24.02 15.49 8.60
C ASP A 140 -23.04 15.47 7.43
N ARG A 141 -21.77 15.27 7.75
CA ARG A 141 -20.68 15.17 6.78
C ARG A 141 -19.87 13.91 7.02
N TRP A 142 -19.43 13.28 5.95
CA TRP A 142 -18.28 12.39 5.99
C TRP A 142 -17.03 13.25 6.03
N LEU A 143 -16.57 13.55 7.26
CA LEU A 143 -15.46 14.44 7.53
C LEU A 143 -14.31 13.66 8.15
N THR A 144 -13.22 13.47 7.40
CA THR A 144 -12.04 12.75 7.89
C THR A 144 -10.80 13.62 7.90
N VAL A 145 -9.93 13.37 8.87
CA VAL A 145 -8.59 13.96 8.96
C VAL A 145 -7.52 12.87 9.02
N VAL A 146 -6.30 13.21 8.59
CA VAL A 146 -5.14 12.32 8.58
C VAL A 146 -3.91 13.00 9.19
N SER A 147 -2.95 12.20 9.63
CA SER A 147 -1.61 12.72 9.98
C SER A 147 -0.94 13.34 8.75
N PRO A 148 -0.30 14.52 8.86
CA PRO A 148 0.46 15.11 7.77
C PRO A 148 1.60 14.21 7.28
N ASP A 149 2.17 13.39 8.16
CA ASP A 149 3.26 12.46 7.82
C ASP A 149 2.75 11.16 7.16
N GLU A 150 1.45 10.87 7.29
CA GLU A 150 0.81 9.67 6.74
C GLU A 150 -0.48 10.03 5.99
N PRO A 151 -0.39 10.80 4.87
CA PRO A 151 -1.57 11.33 4.18
C PRO A 151 -2.47 10.25 3.56
N ASP A 152 -1.95 9.03 3.36
CA ASP A 152 -2.67 7.85 2.88
C ASP A 152 -2.76 6.74 3.96
N GLY A 153 -2.52 7.12 5.22
CA GLY A 153 -2.58 6.24 6.39
C GLY A 153 -4.00 6.04 6.93
N THR A 154 -4.09 5.81 8.24
CA THR A 154 -5.38 5.67 8.93
C THR A 154 -6.11 7.02 8.97
N GLU A 155 -7.38 7.00 8.57
CA GLU A 155 -8.26 8.15 8.64
C GLU A 155 -8.98 8.20 9.99
N LEU A 156 -9.08 9.41 10.56
CA LEU A 156 -9.93 9.70 11.72
C LEU A 156 -11.22 10.37 11.24
N LEU A 157 -12.35 9.66 11.36
CA LEU A 157 -13.68 10.21 11.12
C LEU A 157 -14.12 11.05 12.32
N LEU A 158 -14.44 12.32 12.05
CA LEU A 158 -15.10 13.22 13.00
C LEU A 158 -16.60 12.99 12.91
N GLU A 159 -17.08 11.97 13.62
CA GLU A 159 -18.42 11.40 13.46
C GLU A 159 -19.48 12.19 14.25
N PRO A 160 -20.64 12.55 13.66
CA PRO A 160 -21.69 13.27 14.40
C PRO A 160 -22.21 12.48 15.61
N ALA A 161 -22.28 13.11 16.78
CA ALA A 161 -22.75 12.48 18.02
C ALA A 161 -24.28 12.40 18.18
N GLY A 162 -25.04 12.39 17.08
CA GLY A 162 -26.51 12.51 17.11
C GLY A 162 -27.26 11.32 17.72
N HIS A 163 -26.64 10.14 17.77
CA HIS A 163 -27.28 8.93 18.31
C HIS A 163 -27.28 8.95 19.86
N PRO A 164 -28.42 8.72 20.55
CA PRO A 164 -28.50 8.86 22.02
C PRO A 164 -27.50 8.01 22.82
N ALA A 165 -27.15 6.82 22.33
CA ALA A 165 -26.16 5.95 22.97
C ALA A 165 -24.76 6.59 23.02
N VAL A 166 -24.42 7.42 22.03
CA VAL A 166 -23.11 8.10 21.95
C VAL A 166 -22.96 9.08 23.10
N LYS A 167 -24.03 9.85 23.40
CA LYS A 167 -24.03 10.79 24.51
C LYS A 167 -23.79 10.09 25.85
N THR A 168 -24.56 9.04 26.15
CA THR A 168 -24.43 8.29 27.42
C THR A 168 -23.03 7.73 27.59
N PHE A 169 -22.44 7.17 26.54
CA PHE A 169 -21.09 6.62 26.58
C PHE A 169 -20.03 7.70 26.81
N ARG A 170 -20.06 8.81 26.05
CA ARG A 170 -19.06 9.87 26.14
C ARG A 170 -19.13 10.64 27.44
N ASP A 171 -20.33 10.98 27.91
CA ASP A 171 -20.52 11.68 29.18
C ASP A 171 -19.88 10.88 30.33
N ALA A 172 -20.09 9.56 30.35
CA ALA A 172 -19.50 8.68 31.37
C ALA A 172 -17.97 8.68 31.30
N LEU A 173 -17.38 8.61 30.10
CA LEU A 173 -15.91 8.68 29.94
C LEU A 173 -15.35 10.01 30.44
N VAL A 174 -15.98 11.13 30.07
CA VAL A 174 -15.53 12.48 30.47
C VAL A 174 -15.66 12.66 31.99
N GLU A 175 -16.76 12.19 32.60
CA GLU A 175 -16.99 12.25 34.05
C GLU A 175 -15.94 11.44 34.82
N GLU A 176 -15.56 10.26 34.31
CA GLU A 176 -14.53 9.41 34.90
C GLU A 176 -13.09 9.83 34.52
N GLY A 177 -12.91 10.88 33.70
CA GLY A 177 -11.61 11.35 33.26
C GLY A 177 -10.90 10.41 32.27
N ILE A 178 -11.64 9.51 31.62
CA ILE A 178 -11.12 8.50 30.71
C ILE A 178 -11.02 9.08 29.28
N PRO A 179 -9.85 9.04 28.63
CA PRO A 179 -9.71 9.49 27.24
C PRO A 179 -10.41 8.52 26.28
N LEU A 180 -11.15 9.08 25.31
CA LEU A 180 -11.82 8.32 24.25
C LEU A 180 -10.83 7.75 23.23
N ALA A 181 -9.78 8.53 22.92
CA ALA A 181 -8.78 8.18 21.91
C ALA A 181 -7.38 8.58 22.37
N GLN A 182 -6.37 7.94 21.77
CA GLN A 182 -4.96 8.27 21.98
C GLN A 182 -4.29 8.59 20.65
N PHE A 183 -3.54 9.69 20.61
CA PHE A 183 -2.67 10.06 19.49
C PHE A 183 -1.20 9.98 19.90
N ALA A 184 -0.36 9.65 18.93
CA ALA A 184 1.07 9.50 19.16
C ALA A 184 1.80 10.80 18.81
N VAL A 185 2.74 11.19 19.66
CA VAL A 185 3.63 12.34 19.43
C VAL A 185 5.07 11.95 19.80
N ASP A 186 6.06 12.63 19.23
CA ASP A 186 7.46 12.31 19.53
C ASP A 186 7.88 12.86 20.91
N ASP A 187 7.41 14.06 21.27
CA ASP A 187 7.66 14.71 22.56
C ASP A 187 6.38 15.28 23.16
N VAL A 188 5.82 14.58 24.16
CA VAL A 188 4.60 14.99 24.86
C VAL A 188 4.78 16.30 25.62
N LYS A 189 5.97 16.60 26.15
CA LYS A 189 6.21 17.84 26.91
C LYS A 189 6.22 19.04 25.97
N ALA A 190 6.89 18.93 24.83
CA ALA A 190 6.89 19.97 23.82
C ALA A 190 5.48 20.22 23.25
N GLU A 191 4.75 19.14 22.94
CA GLU A 191 3.41 19.25 22.38
C GLU A 191 2.40 19.82 23.39
N TYR A 192 2.50 19.41 24.66
CA TYR A 192 1.73 20.01 25.75
C TYR A 192 1.91 21.53 25.81
N GLN A 193 3.15 22.03 25.75
CA GLN A 193 3.41 23.47 25.76
C GLN A 193 2.84 24.18 24.54
N ARG A 194 2.97 23.59 23.34
CA ARG A 194 2.39 24.13 22.10
C ARG A 194 0.88 24.27 22.21
N LEU A 195 0.18 23.19 22.58
CA LEU A 195 -1.27 23.17 22.69
C LEU A 195 -1.80 24.08 23.81
N ARG A 196 -1.11 24.12 24.96
CA ARG A 196 -1.43 25.08 26.03
C ARG A 196 -1.29 26.53 25.55
N GLY A 197 -0.25 26.84 24.77
CA GLY A 197 -0.07 28.15 24.14
C GLY A 197 -1.17 28.53 23.15
N LEU A 198 -1.83 27.54 22.55
CA LEU A 198 -3.01 27.71 21.68
C LEU A 198 -4.34 27.71 22.45
N GLY A 199 -4.32 27.67 23.79
CA GLY A 199 -5.51 27.75 24.64
C GLY A 199 -6.17 26.40 24.94
N VAL A 200 -5.55 25.27 24.59
CA VAL A 200 -6.10 23.95 24.90
C VAL A 200 -6.09 23.68 26.41
N ARG A 201 -7.20 23.15 26.93
CA ARG A 201 -7.34 22.77 28.33
C ARG A 201 -6.89 21.32 28.52
N PHE A 202 -5.89 21.13 29.38
CA PHE A 202 -5.46 19.79 29.81
C PHE A 202 -6.14 19.41 31.13
N THR A 203 -6.60 18.17 31.21
CA THR A 203 -7.11 17.55 32.43
C THR A 203 -6.02 16.76 33.17
N GLN A 204 -4.98 16.35 32.44
CA GLN A 204 -3.77 15.74 32.98
C GLN A 204 -2.54 16.35 32.32
N GLU A 205 -1.64 16.91 33.12
CA GLU A 205 -0.31 17.34 32.66
C GLU A 205 0.56 16.14 32.23
N PRO A 206 1.68 16.37 31.52
CA PRO A 206 2.61 15.30 31.16
C PRO A 206 3.02 14.45 32.37
N LEU A 207 2.69 13.17 32.32
CA LEU A 207 2.94 12.17 33.34
C LEU A 207 3.83 11.06 32.78
N GLU A 208 4.94 10.78 33.45
CA GLU A 208 5.84 9.71 33.09
C GLU A 208 5.35 8.37 33.67
N MET A 209 5.12 7.40 32.80
CA MET A 209 4.61 6.06 33.10
C MET A 209 5.59 5.01 32.55
N GLY A 210 6.78 4.93 33.15
CA GLY A 210 7.86 4.08 32.66
C GLY A 210 8.46 4.61 31.36
N PRO A 211 8.50 3.83 30.25
CA PRO A 211 9.07 4.30 28.98
C PRO A 211 8.14 5.25 28.20
N VAL A 212 6.90 5.45 28.66
CA VAL A 212 5.90 6.27 27.97
C VAL A 212 5.59 7.51 28.82
N THR A 213 5.57 8.68 28.19
CA THR A 213 4.97 9.89 28.77
C THR A 213 3.59 10.08 28.17
N THR A 214 2.59 10.48 28.97
CA THR A 214 1.24 10.77 28.49
C THR A 214 0.71 12.10 29.01
N ALA A 215 -0.21 12.74 28.29
CA ALA A 215 -0.98 13.90 28.76
C ALA A 215 -2.40 13.80 28.20
N VAL A 216 -3.39 14.38 28.90
CA VAL A 216 -4.81 14.30 28.50
C VAL A 216 -5.40 15.70 28.40
N PHE A 217 -6.07 15.98 27.29
CA PHE A 217 -6.75 17.25 27.04
C PHE A 217 -8.20 17.10 26.62
N ASP A 218 -8.96 18.17 26.81
CA ASP A 218 -10.33 18.35 26.34
C ASP A 218 -10.30 18.87 24.90
N ASP A 219 -10.90 18.13 23.97
CA ASP A 219 -10.95 18.51 22.55
C ASP A 219 -11.98 19.60 22.26
N SER A 220 -12.73 20.03 23.27
CA SER A 220 -13.87 20.95 23.20
C SER A 220 -15.04 20.47 22.33
N CYS A 221 -14.94 19.28 21.75
CA CYS A 221 -15.94 18.64 20.91
C CYS A 221 -16.71 17.54 21.67
N GLY A 222 -16.44 17.41 22.97
CA GLY A 222 -17.11 16.54 23.94
C GLY A 222 -16.30 15.30 24.32
N ASN A 223 -14.98 15.29 24.07
CA ASN A 223 -14.12 14.16 24.39
C ASN A 223 -12.87 14.58 25.16
N LEU A 224 -12.34 13.64 25.94
CA LEU A 224 -10.96 13.67 26.39
C LEU A 224 -10.08 12.90 25.41
N ILE A 225 -8.93 13.47 25.06
CA ILE A 225 -7.96 12.89 24.13
C ILE A 225 -6.62 12.77 24.85
N GLN A 226 -6.00 11.60 24.75
CA GLN A 226 -4.66 11.35 25.27
C GLN A 226 -3.62 11.55 24.16
N ILE A 227 -2.52 12.21 24.47
CA ILE A 227 -1.29 12.12 23.69
C ILE A 227 -0.28 11.27 24.44
N ALA A 228 0.47 10.44 23.71
CA ALA A 228 1.49 9.58 24.28
C ALA A 228 2.74 9.58 23.40
N THR A 229 3.91 9.44 24.03
CA THR A 229 5.16 9.19 23.30
C THR A 229 5.07 7.86 22.55
N LYS A 230 5.48 7.82 21.27
CA LYS A 230 5.60 6.55 20.54
C LYS A 230 6.52 5.59 21.32
N PRO A 231 6.11 4.33 21.57
CA PRO A 231 7.02 3.31 22.07
C PRO A 231 8.17 3.13 21.09
N GLN A 232 9.41 3.14 21.57
CA GLN A 232 10.60 2.80 20.79
C GLN A 232 10.70 1.29 20.56
#